data_AF-A0A6N8YVR7-F1
#
_entry.id   AF-A0A6N8YVR7-F1
#
_cell.length_a   1.000
_cell.length_b   1.000
_cell.length_c   1.000
_cell.angle_alpha   90.00
_cell.angle_beta   90.00
_cell.angle_gamma   90.00
#
_symmetry.space_group_name_H-M   'P 1'
#
loop_
_entity.id
_entity.type
_entity.pdbx_description
1 polymer ?
#
loop_
_entity_poly.entity_id
_entity_poly.type
_entity_poly.pdbx_seq_one_letter_code
_entity_poly.pdbx_strand_id
1 'polypeptide(L)'
;MAVREWAGQELSEALRRELPEAVEGFDETAAWVNPSQVGAAAIFLRDEPSLDFRFLNSITAIDYVEYFDVVYHLTSLKQQWCAVFKTRLYGRQDLSLPSVYQVWKGADYQEREIWDLMGVYFEGHPNMKRIMLWEGFEGHPLRKDFL
;
A
#
# COMPACT_ATOMS: atom_id res chain seq x y z
N MET A 1 -16.61 21.42 -3.12
CA MET A 1 -17.11 20.23 -2.39
C MET A 1 -15.95 19.68 -1.60
N ALA A 2 -16.05 19.62 -0.27
CA ALA A 2 -15.01 19.07 0.57
C ALA A 2 -15.06 17.54 0.50
N VAL A 3 -13.97 16.91 0.11
CA VAL A 3 -13.82 15.45 0.14
C VAL A 3 -13.70 15.04 1.61
N ARG A 4 -14.55 14.12 2.08
CA ARG A 4 -14.49 13.64 3.48
C ARG A 4 -13.28 12.73 3.65
N GLU A 5 -12.48 12.94 4.68
CA GLU A 5 -11.41 12.01 5.05
C GLU A 5 -11.94 11.00 6.07
N TRP A 6 -11.69 9.71 5.84
CA TRP A 6 -11.99 8.65 6.80
C TRP A 6 -10.94 8.66 7.90
N ALA A 7 -11.38 8.63 9.14
CA ALA A 7 -10.47 8.39 10.26
C ALA A 7 -9.93 6.95 10.18
N GLY A 8 -8.71 6.75 10.65
CA GLY A 8 -8.09 5.41 10.71
C GLY A 8 -8.94 4.43 11.52
N GLN A 9 -9.60 4.91 12.59
CA GLN A 9 -10.55 4.12 13.37
C GLN A 9 -11.72 3.60 12.53
N GLU A 10 -12.44 4.48 11.80
CA GLU A 10 -13.60 4.10 10.99
C GLU A 10 -13.23 3.05 9.92
N LEU A 11 -12.08 3.25 9.27
CA LEU A 11 -11.56 2.32 8.26
C LEU A 11 -11.19 0.97 8.88
N SER A 12 -10.56 0.99 10.06
CA SER A 12 -10.18 -0.23 10.77
C SER A 12 -11.39 -1.04 11.25
N GLU A 13 -12.46 -0.37 11.67
CA GLU A 13 -13.71 -1.03 12.07
C GLU A 13 -14.40 -1.67 10.87
N ALA A 14 -14.44 -0.98 9.74
CA ALA A 14 -14.98 -1.53 8.48
C ALA A 14 -14.19 -2.76 8.02
N LEU A 15 -12.85 -2.69 8.09
CA LEU A 15 -11.97 -3.80 7.75
C LEU A 15 -12.13 -4.98 8.71
N ARG A 16 -12.23 -4.73 10.02
CA ARG A 16 -12.40 -5.79 11.03
C ARG A 16 -13.71 -6.56 10.90
N ARG A 17 -14.75 -5.96 10.32
CA ARG A 17 -16.05 -6.62 10.13
C ARG A 17 -15.94 -7.82 9.18
N GLU A 18 -15.16 -7.68 8.11
CA GLU A 18 -14.99 -8.74 7.11
C GLU A 18 -13.66 -9.51 7.28
N LEU A 19 -12.59 -8.80 7.67
CA LEU A 19 -11.22 -9.31 7.77
C LEU A 19 -10.63 -8.96 9.16
N PRO A 20 -11.02 -9.67 10.22
CA PRO A 20 -10.56 -9.38 11.58
C PRO A 20 -9.04 -9.55 11.75
N GLU A 21 -8.44 -10.52 11.05
CA GLU A 21 -6.99 -10.79 11.10
C GLU A 21 -6.16 -9.81 10.26
N ALA A 22 -6.80 -9.02 9.40
CA ALA A 22 -6.09 -8.08 8.54
C ALA A 22 -5.66 -6.82 9.30
N VAL A 23 -6.32 -6.45 10.40
CA VAL A 23 -6.10 -5.16 11.07
C VAL A 23 -5.21 -5.31 12.30
N GLU A 24 -4.03 -4.73 12.26
CA GLU A 24 -3.08 -4.71 13.39
C GLU A 24 -3.35 -3.54 14.34
N GLY A 25 -3.85 -2.42 13.83
CA GLY A 25 -4.10 -1.21 14.61
C GLY A 25 -4.65 -0.07 13.76
N PHE A 26 -4.74 1.12 14.36
CA PHE A 26 -5.10 2.36 13.65
C PHE A 26 -4.41 3.57 14.26
N ASP A 27 -4.10 4.55 13.42
CA ASP A 27 -3.75 5.92 13.79
C ASP A 27 -4.99 6.82 13.64
N GLU A 28 -4.85 8.12 13.89
CA GLU A 28 -5.90 9.12 13.60
C GLU A 28 -6.32 9.11 12.13
N THR A 29 -5.36 8.93 11.21
CA THR A 29 -5.58 9.09 9.76
C THR A 29 -5.49 7.79 8.95
N ALA A 30 -4.92 6.72 9.52
CA ALA A 30 -4.67 5.50 8.75
C ALA A 30 -4.97 4.22 9.54
N ALA A 31 -5.44 3.18 8.83
CA ALA A 31 -5.53 1.84 9.39
C ALA A 31 -4.25 1.03 9.09
N TRP A 32 -3.78 0.28 10.08
CA TRP A 32 -2.64 -0.63 9.93
C TRP A 32 -3.12 -2.02 9.51
N VAL A 33 -2.60 -2.49 8.38
CA VAL A 33 -2.98 -3.74 7.75
C VAL A 33 -1.79 -4.69 7.71
N ASN A 34 -2.02 -5.95 8.11
CA ASN A 34 -1.01 -7.00 8.04
C ASN A 34 -0.55 -7.22 6.58
N PRO A 35 0.77 -7.31 6.31
CA PRO A 35 1.32 -7.50 4.97
C PRO A 35 0.67 -8.64 4.16
N SER A 36 0.38 -9.76 4.81
CA SER A 36 -0.17 -10.96 4.16
C SER A 36 -1.61 -10.76 3.68
N GLN A 37 -2.33 -9.81 4.29
CA GLN A 37 -3.75 -9.56 4.02
C GLN A 37 -3.97 -8.32 3.16
N VAL A 38 -2.92 -7.63 2.71
CA VAL A 38 -3.03 -6.41 1.89
C VAL A 38 -3.84 -6.64 0.61
N GLY A 39 -3.63 -7.78 -0.07
CA GLY A 39 -4.39 -8.12 -1.27
C GLY A 39 -5.88 -8.31 -1.01
N ALA A 40 -6.24 -9.01 0.08
CA ALA A 40 -7.63 -9.23 0.47
C ALA A 40 -8.31 -7.92 0.92
N ALA A 41 -7.61 -7.11 1.72
CA ALA A 41 -8.06 -5.79 2.14
C ALA A 41 -8.31 -4.88 0.94
N ALA A 42 -7.40 -4.85 -0.04
CA ALA A 42 -7.55 -4.07 -1.25
C ALA A 42 -8.81 -4.46 -2.07
N ILE A 43 -9.07 -5.76 -2.23
CA ILE A 43 -10.27 -6.26 -2.92
C ILE A 43 -11.53 -5.81 -2.17
N PHE A 44 -11.57 -5.99 -0.85
CA PHE A 44 -12.72 -5.58 -0.04
C PHE A 44 -12.99 -4.07 -0.12
N LEU A 45 -11.95 -3.23 0.04
CA LEU A 45 -12.08 -1.78 -0.02
C LEU A 45 -12.60 -1.28 -1.37
N ARG A 46 -12.25 -1.97 -2.47
CA ARG A 46 -12.73 -1.65 -3.81
C ARG A 46 -14.16 -2.15 -4.06
N ASP A 47 -14.46 -3.39 -3.66
CA ASP A 47 -15.69 -4.09 -4.08
C ASP A 47 -16.88 -3.80 -3.16
N GLU A 48 -16.65 -3.44 -1.90
CA GLU A 48 -17.69 -3.06 -0.96
C GLU A 48 -18.42 -1.78 -1.45
N PRO A 49 -19.71 -1.86 -1.83
CA PRO A 49 -20.42 -0.73 -2.44
C PRO A 49 -20.56 0.47 -1.50
N SER A 50 -20.53 0.21 -0.19
CA SER A 50 -20.58 1.24 0.84
C SER A 50 -19.27 2.00 0.98
N LEU A 51 -18.12 1.48 0.51
CA LEU A 51 -16.79 2.11 0.56
C LEU A 51 -16.34 2.62 -0.81
N ASP A 52 -16.46 1.79 -1.84
CA ASP A 52 -16.22 2.11 -3.25
C ASP A 52 -14.88 2.83 -3.54
N PHE A 53 -13.77 2.33 -2.97
CA PHE A 53 -12.43 2.87 -3.20
C PHE A 53 -11.87 2.40 -4.55
N ARG A 54 -12.42 2.94 -5.65
CA ARG A 54 -12.00 2.59 -7.01
C ARG A 54 -10.78 3.36 -7.51
N PHE A 55 -10.43 4.48 -6.88
CA PHE A 55 -9.30 5.30 -7.30
C PHE A 55 -8.14 5.16 -6.31
N LEU A 56 -7.01 4.67 -6.81
CA LEU A 56 -5.73 4.64 -6.11
C LEU A 56 -4.98 5.93 -6.45
N ASN A 57 -4.73 6.77 -5.44
CA ASN A 57 -3.99 8.02 -5.64
C ASN A 57 -2.49 7.74 -5.73
N SER A 58 -1.96 7.11 -4.70
CA SER A 58 -0.54 6.85 -4.56
C SER A 58 -0.27 5.66 -3.64
N ILE A 59 0.79 4.95 -3.97
CA ILE A 59 1.47 3.98 -3.13
C ILE A 59 2.87 4.53 -2.92
N THR A 60 3.28 4.63 -1.67
CA THR A 60 4.63 5.06 -1.31
C THR A 60 5.20 4.14 -0.25
N ALA A 61 6.53 4.07 -0.18
CA ALA A 61 7.22 3.37 0.88
C ALA A 61 8.05 4.36 1.69
N ILE A 62 8.14 4.12 3.00
CA ILE A 62 8.91 4.90 3.95
C ILE A 62 9.88 3.96 4.64
N ASP A 63 11.17 4.28 4.55
CA ASP A 63 12.23 3.52 5.21
C ASP A 63 12.47 4.03 6.64
N TYR A 64 12.26 3.14 7.62
CA TYR A 64 12.70 3.30 9.00
C TYR A 64 13.82 2.30 9.31
N VAL A 65 14.71 2.64 10.25
CA VAL A 65 15.94 1.88 10.55
C VAL A 65 15.71 0.36 10.66
N GLU A 66 14.57 -0.10 11.20
CA GLU A 66 14.27 -1.52 11.39
C GLU A 66 13.16 -2.08 10.48
N TYR A 67 12.36 -1.23 9.84
CA TYR A 67 11.16 -1.65 9.10
C TYR A 67 10.82 -0.69 7.96
N PHE A 68 10.03 -1.16 7.01
CA PHE A 68 9.47 -0.34 5.94
C PHE A 68 7.97 -0.20 6.12
N ASP A 69 7.46 1.02 6.03
CA ASP A 69 6.02 1.27 6.00
C ASP A 69 5.62 1.55 4.55
N VAL A 70 4.68 0.76 4.01
CA VAL A 70 4.08 1.03 2.69
C VAL A 70 2.71 1.65 2.91
N VAL A 71 2.50 2.81 2.33
CA VAL A 71 1.32 3.66 2.52
C VAL A 71 0.50 3.68 1.24
N TYR A 72 -0.80 3.44 1.36
CA TYR A 72 -1.74 3.42 0.26
C TYR A 72 -2.76 4.55 0.46
N HIS A 73 -2.82 5.45 -0.49
CA HIS A 73 -3.81 6.53 -0.51
C HIS A 73 -4.92 6.19 -1.50
N LEU A 74 -6.14 6.09 -0.99
CA LEU A 74 -7.33 5.73 -1.74
C LEU A 74 -8.35 6.86 -1.75
N THR A 75 -9.09 6.96 -2.86
CA THR A 75 -10.22 7.86 -2.98
C THR A 75 -11.41 7.14 -3.61
N SER A 76 -12.59 7.38 -3.05
CA SER A 76 -13.85 7.07 -3.70
C SER A 76 -14.38 8.30 -4.40
N LEU A 77 -14.44 8.25 -5.73
CA LEU A 77 -14.99 9.34 -6.54
C LEU A 77 -16.51 9.42 -6.41
N LYS A 78 -17.19 8.29 -6.21
CA LYS A 78 -18.64 8.22 -6.11
C LYS A 78 -19.14 8.74 -4.77
N GLN A 79 -18.49 8.33 -3.69
CA GLN A 79 -18.85 8.72 -2.32
C GLN A 79 -18.15 10.00 -1.86
N GLN A 80 -17.20 10.51 -2.66
CA GLN A 80 -16.42 11.73 -2.40
C GLN A 80 -15.69 11.69 -1.05
N TRP A 81 -14.99 10.59 -0.78
CA TRP A 81 -14.14 10.46 0.40
C TRP A 81 -12.78 9.85 0.12
N CYS A 82 -11.85 10.06 1.05
CA CYS A 82 -10.48 9.53 1.02
C CYS A 82 -10.23 8.64 2.22
N ALA A 83 -9.35 7.66 2.05
CA ALA A 83 -8.87 6.82 3.13
C ALA A 83 -7.39 6.48 2.91
N VAL A 84 -6.69 6.22 4.01
CA VAL A 84 -5.30 5.79 3.99
C VAL A 84 -5.19 4.49 4.77
N PHE A 85 -4.51 3.50 4.20
CA PHE A 85 -4.08 2.34 4.95
C PHE A 85 -2.58 2.13 4.79
N LYS A 86 -1.95 1.58 5.82
CA LYS A 86 -0.52 1.36 5.90
C LYS A 86 -0.24 -0.10 6.19
N THR A 87 0.87 -0.60 5.71
CA THR A 87 1.36 -1.93 6.07
C THR A 87 2.82 -1.83 6.48
N ARG A 88 3.20 -2.60 7.50
CA ARG A 88 4.54 -2.59 8.05
C ARG A 88 5.25 -3.89 7.72
N LEU A 89 6.41 -3.76 7.10
CA LEU A 89 7.31 -4.84 6.77
C LEU A 89 8.54 -4.81 7.69
N TYR A 90 8.71 -5.84 8.49
CA TYR A 90 9.88 -5.99 9.36
C TYR A 90 11.03 -6.64 8.60
N GLY A 91 12.23 -6.11 8.79
CA GLY A 91 13.45 -6.62 8.16
C GLY A 91 13.99 -5.74 7.03
N ARG A 92 15.20 -6.09 6.57
CA ARG A 92 15.93 -5.36 5.51
C ARG A 92 16.14 -6.18 4.23
N GLN A 93 15.99 -7.49 4.35
CA GLN A 93 16.20 -8.47 3.27
C GLN A 93 14.89 -9.21 3.01
N ASP A 94 14.68 -9.63 1.76
CA ASP A 94 13.52 -10.43 1.32
C ASP A 94 12.14 -9.80 1.61
N LEU A 95 12.06 -8.47 1.49
CA LEU A 95 10.82 -7.72 1.64
C LEU A 95 9.87 -8.03 0.49
N SER A 96 8.74 -8.64 0.80
CA SER A 96 7.70 -9.01 -0.16
C SER A 96 6.32 -8.56 0.31
N LEU A 97 5.49 -8.13 -0.63
CA LEU A 97 4.08 -7.79 -0.44
C LEU A 97 3.23 -8.34 -1.59
N PRO A 98 1.95 -8.68 -1.36
CA PRO A 98 1.05 -8.98 -2.46
C PRO A 98 0.78 -7.72 -3.29
N SER A 99 0.89 -7.85 -4.62
CA SER A 99 0.58 -6.77 -5.56
C SER A 99 -0.91 -6.44 -5.55
N VAL A 100 -1.21 -5.14 -5.55
CA VAL A 100 -2.57 -4.61 -5.71
C VAL A 100 -2.88 -4.25 -7.17
N TYR A 101 -2.00 -4.56 -8.13
CA TYR A 101 -2.20 -4.35 -9.57
C TYR A 101 -3.49 -4.99 -10.12
N GLN A 102 -3.89 -6.16 -9.58
CA GLN A 102 -5.14 -6.80 -9.99
C GLN A 102 -6.37 -6.06 -9.47
N VAL A 103 -6.21 -5.27 -8.41
CA VAL A 103 -7.27 -4.44 -7.81
C VAL A 103 -7.35 -3.09 -8.53
N TRP A 104 -6.22 -2.37 -8.57
CA TRP A 104 -6.06 -1.07 -9.20
C TRP A 104 -4.94 -1.10 -10.23
N LYS A 105 -5.30 -0.95 -11.51
CA LYS A 105 -4.32 -0.95 -12.61
C LYS A 105 -3.33 0.22 -12.54
N GLY A 106 -3.67 1.30 -11.83
CA GLY A 106 -2.76 2.43 -11.57
C GLY A 106 -1.56 2.08 -10.68
N ALA A 107 -1.59 0.93 -9.99
CA ALA A 107 -0.49 0.50 -9.12
C ALA A 107 0.77 0.10 -9.89
N ASP A 108 0.69 -0.14 -11.20
CA ASP A 108 1.80 -0.69 -12.01
C ASP A 108 3.11 0.09 -11.84
N TYR A 109 3.06 1.39 -12.15
CA TYR A 109 4.24 2.23 -12.07
C TYR A 109 4.71 2.47 -10.64
N GLN A 110 3.78 2.55 -9.68
CA GLN A 110 4.10 2.88 -8.29
C GLN A 110 4.73 1.68 -7.56
N GLU A 111 4.22 0.47 -7.78
CA GLU A 111 4.82 -0.77 -7.25
C GLU A 111 6.23 -0.98 -7.82
N ARG A 112 6.42 -0.71 -9.11
CA ARG A 112 7.73 -0.83 -9.76
C ARG A 112 8.71 0.24 -9.30
N GLU A 113 8.26 1.47 -9.08
CA GLU A 113 9.07 2.55 -8.50
C GLU A 113 9.55 2.18 -7.10
N ILE A 114 8.65 1.68 -6.24
CA ILE A 114 9.00 1.24 -4.89
C ILE A 114 10.01 0.08 -4.94
N TRP A 115 9.84 -0.88 -5.84
CA TRP A 115 10.82 -1.96 -5.97
C TRP A 115 12.18 -1.46 -6.45
N ASP A 116 12.21 -0.56 -7.43
CA ASP A 116 13.46 -0.03 -7.97
C ASP A 116 14.22 0.82 -6.94
N LEU A 117 13.51 1.70 -6.23
CA LEU A 117 14.13 2.68 -5.33
C LEU A 117 14.27 2.20 -3.88
N MET A 118 13.37 1.34 -3.41
CA MET A 118 13.29 0.87 -2.02
C MET A 118 13.45 -0.65 -1.89
N GLY A 119 13.40 -1.42 -2.98
CA GLY A 119 13.67 -2.86 -2.97
C GLY A 119 12.61 -3.71 -2.27
N VAL A 120 11.36 -3.24 -2.19
CA VAL A 120 10.22 -4.06 -1.77
C VAL A 120 9.65 -4.77 -2.98
N TYR A 121 9.61 -6.10 -2.96
CA TYR A 121 9.10 -6.92 -4.05
C TYR A 121 7.58 -7.09 -3.97
N PHE A 122 6.89 -7.00 -5.10
CA PHE A 122 5.44 -7.19 -5.18
C PHE A 122 5.10 -8.50 -5.88
N GLU A 123 4.57 -9.47 -5.14
CA GLU A 123 4.18 -10.78 -5.63
C GLU A 123 2.88 -10.70 -6.45
N GLY A 124 2.85 -11.33 -7.62
CA GLY A 124 1.68 -11.31 -8.52
C GLY A 124 1.60 -10.10 -9.45
N HIS A 125 2.60 -9.21 -9.40
CA HIS A 125 2.74 -8.12 -10.35
C HIS A 125 3.25 -8.64 -11.72
N PRO A 126 2.61 -8.32 -12.87
CA PRO A 126 2.93 -8.94 -14.16
C PRO A 126 4.31 -8.57 -14.72
N ASN A 127 4.87 -7.41 -14.36
CA ASN A 127 6.12 -6.91 -14.94
C ASN A 127 7.00 -6.16 -13.94
N MET A 128 7.58 -6.90 -12.97
CA MET A 128 8.54 -6.32 -12.04
C MET A 128 9.89 -6.08 -12.71
N LYS A 129 10.02 -4.88 -13.28
CA LYS A 129 11.25 -4.38 -13.90
C LYS A 129 11.52 -2.95 -13.47
N ARG A 130 12.80 -2.58 -13.48
CA ARG A 130 13.27 -1.28 -13.05
C ARG A 130 12.71 -0.21 -13.98
N ILE A 131 12.54 0.99 -13.47
CA ILE A 131 11.93 2.07 -14.25
C ILE A 131 12.67 3.39 -14.10
N MET A 132 13.20 3.69 -12.91
CA MET A 132 13.95 4.91 -12.65
C MET A 132 15.45 4.70 -12.85
N LEU A 133 15.97 3.57 -12.39
CA LEU A 133 17.41 3.29 -12.42
C LEU A 133 17.81 2.59 -13.73
N TRP A 134 19.06 2.80 -14.13
CA TRP A 134 19.62 2.11 -15.29
C TRP A 134 19.80 0.62 -15.01
N GLU A 135 19.84 -0.18 -16.08
CA GLU A 135 20.04 -1.61 -16.00
C GLU A 135 21.40 -1.94 -15.35
N GLY A 136 21.39 -2.71 -14.27
CA GLY A 136 22.59 -3.13 -13.55
C GLY A 136 23.05 -2.20 -12.42
N PHE A 137 22.25 -1.18 -12.03
CA PHE A 137 22.54 -0.42 -10.82
C PHE A 137 22.53 -1.32 -9.57
N GLU A 138 23.57 -1.30 -8.75
CA GLU A 138 23.63 -2.12 -7.54
C GLU A 138 22.93 -1.40 -6.39
N GLY A 139 21.95 -2.05 -5.76
CA GLY A 139 21.23 -1.52 -4.60
C GLY A 139 20.01 -0.64 -4.91
N HIS A 140 19.57 0.09 -3.88
CA HIS A 140 18.30 0.83 -3.82
C HIS A 140 18.54 2.21 -3.17
N PRO A 141 18.58 3.31 -3.95
CA PRO A 141 19.15 4.58 -3.51
C PRO A 141 18.29 5.35 -2.49
N LEU A 142 16.99 5.08 -2.37
CA LEU A 142 16.14 5.73 -1.37
C LEU A 142 16.19 5.04 0.00
N ARG A 143 16.90 3.91 0.10
CA ARG A 143 17.17 3.29 1.38
C ARG A 143 18.17 4.11 2.19
N LYS A 144 17.92 4.21 3.50
CA LYS A 144 18.81 4.92 4.44
C LYS A 144 20.14 4.21 4.65
N ASP A 145 20.23 2.92 4.31
CA ASP A 145 21.47 2.14 4.31
C ASP A 145 22.32 2.32 3.04
N PHE A 146 21.83 3.02 2.02
CA PHE A 146 22.57 3.24 0.78
C PHE A 146 23.69 4.27 0.99
N LEU A 147 24.92 3.90 0.64
CA LEU A 147 26.17 4.63 0.91
C LEU A 147 26.96 4.89 -0.39
#